data_AF-A0A8J5UYI6-F1
#
_entry.id   AF-A0A8J5UYI6-F1
#
_cell.length_a   1.000
_cell.length_b   1.000
_cell.length_c   1.000
_cell.angle_alpha   90.00
_cell.angle_beta   90.00
_cell.angle_gamma   90.00
#
_symmetry.space_group_name_H-M   'P 1'
#
loop_
_entity.id
_entity.type
_entity.pdbx_description
1 polymer ?
#
loop_
_entity_poly.entity_id
_entity_poly.type
_entity_poly.pdbx_seq_one_letter_code
_entity_poly.pdbx_strand_id
1 'polypeptide(L)'
;MDTEEHRRRQAEVALLEIFQRGHLREYFEDLSLDEQLQELDRLERTLRQNGILLPSNYNNSNITERRGPFYIVWLFDHIPVPIVNFVFIYQNVTWPNIIDWIFNTMTELVMMILRVLRFTAVVISITFYFHKVIRTFFIICDILTFSQNFMRDAFTFVVQDYEFLLKRHEMIYKHKGDHLYFLQYEPDLSSWRILFTSTINLLSSMLVTDCTSNGEGKCELVKDNLIFKFSEVFLKYYPNISMWLLKLLTIIIFFTYALIGDFICLNIVMLVGYNVHYRIEKYKQVFSSLKNIIWTTIFRLMI
;
A
#
# COMPACT_ATOMS: atom_id res chain seq x y z
N MET A 1 49.88 -2.38 -3.25
CA MET A 1 48.61 -2.84 -2.65
C MET A 1 47.57 -3.20 -3.71
N ASP A 2 47.50 -2.52 -4.85
CA ASP A 2 46.50 -2.81 -5.90
C ASP A 2 46.62 -4.17 -6.61
N THR A 3 47.80 -4.77 -6.69
CA THR A 3 48.00 -6.01 -7.47
C THR A 3 47.45 -7.26 -6.80
N GLU A 4 47.29 -7.27 -5.47
CA GLU A 4 46.83 -8.43 -4.72
C GLU A 4 45.30 -8.48 -4.63
N GLU A 5 44.69 -7.32 -4.47
CA GLU A 5 43.23 -7.17 -4.45
C GLU A 5 42.63 -7.41 -5.84
N HIS A 6 43.32 -6.99 -6.90
CA HIS A 6 42.89 -7.27 -8.27
C HIS A 6 42.94 -8.76 -8.63
N ARG A 7 43.95 -9.48 -8.11
CA ARG A 7 44.05 -10.95 -8.26
C ARG A 7 42.98 -11.68 -7.47
N ARG A 8 42.66 -11.22 -6.25
CA ARG A 8 41.57 -11.81 -5.45
C ARG A 8 40.21 -11.62 -6.11
N ARG A 9 39.91 -10.44 -6.63
CA ARG A 9 38.65 -10.19 -7.36
C ARG A 9 38.54 -11.02 -8.64
N GLN A 10 39.64 -11.20 -9.39
CA GLN A 10 39.64 -12.07 -10.58
C GLN A 10 39.44 -13.54 -10.21
N ALA A 11 40.03 -13.99 -9.10
CA ALA A 11 39.83 -15.35 -8.59
C ALA A 11 38.38 -15.56 -8.12
N GLU A 12 37.79 -14.60 -7.40
CA GLU A 12 36.40 -14.66 -6.95
C GLU A 12 35.42 -14.68 -8.12
N VAL A 13 35.65 -13.88 -9.16
CA VAL A 13 34.81 -13.87 -10.38
C VAL A 13 34.91 -15.17 -11.14
N ALA A 14 36.12 -15.75 -11.27
CA ALA A 14 36.30 -17.05 -11.90
C ALA A 14 35.61 -18.17 -11.09
N LEU A 15 35.68 -18.13 -9.76
CA LEU A 15 35.03 -19.09 -8.86
C LEU A 15 33.50 -18.96 -8.92
N LEU A 16 32.98 -17.73 -8.95
CA LEU A 16 31.55 -17.44 -9.12
C LEU A 16 31.05 -17.89 -10.49
N GLU A 17 31.84 -17.73 -11.54
CA GLU A 17 31.46 -18.18 -12.89
C GLU A 17 31.44 -19.72 -12.98
N ILE A 18 32.40 -20.40 -12.36
CA ILE A 18 32.45 -21.87 -12.26
C ILE A 18 31.27 -22.41 -11.43
N PHE A 19 30.90 -21.75 -10.33
CA PHE A 19 29.77 -22.16 -9.48
C PHE A 19 28.40 -21.80 -10.07
N GLN A 20 28.24 -20.61 -10.67
CA GLN A 20 26.97 -20.19 -11.27
C GLN A 20 26.57 -21.04 -12.47
N ARG A 21 27.53 -21.57 -13.21
CA ARG A 21 27.22 -22.41 -14.37
C ARG A 21 26.77 -23.82 -14.01
N GLY A 22 26.85 -24.27 -12.75
CA GLY A 22 26.32 -25.57 -12.31
C GLY A 22 26.92 -26.81 -13.01
N HIS A 23 27.87 -26.63 -13.94
CA HIS A 23 28.41 -27.64 -14.82
C HIS A 23 29.56 -28.46 -14.20
N LEU A 24 30.04 -28.12 -12.99
CA LEU A 24 31.10 -28.91 -12.35
C LEU A 24 30.68 -30.39 -12.20
N ARG A 25 29.41 -30.64 -11.89
CA ARG A 25 28.91 -32.01 -11.73
C ARG A 25 28.86 -32.78 -13.05
N GLU A 26 28.40 -32.16 -14.14
CA GLU A 26 28.41 -32.75 -15.48
C GLU A 26 29.83 -32.92 -16.03
N TYR A 27 30.75 -32.01 -15.71
CA TYR A 27 32.15 -32.09 -16.13
C TYR A 27 32.92 -33.19 -15.38
N PHE A 28 32.57 -33.49 -14.13
CA PHE A 28 33.15 -34.62 -13.41
C PHE A 28 32.47 -35.96 -13.74
N GLU A 29 31.18 -36.00 -14.10
CA GLU A 29 30.46 -37.25 -14.40
C GLU A 29 31.03 -38.03 -15.61
N ASP A 30 31.65 -37.35 -16.58
CA ASP A 30 32.20 -37.97 -17.80
C ASP A 30 33.69 -38.38 -17.69
N LEU A 31 34.38 -38.04 -16.58
CA LEU A 31 35.80 -38.39 -16.38
C LEU A 31 35.99 -39.64 -15.52
N SER A 32 37.07 -40.38 -15.78
CA SER A 32 37.43 -41.56 -14.98
C SER A 32 37.84 -41.15 -13.55
N LEU A 33 37.59 -42.02 -12.55
CA LEU A 33 37.74 -41.68 -11.12
C LEU A 33 39.14 -41.15 -10.77
N ASP A 34 40.18 -41.67 -11.42
CA ASP A 34 41.56 -41.24 -11.20
C ASP A 34 41.84 -39.84 -11.77
N GLU A 35 41.26 -39.51 -12.91
CA GLU A 35 41.37 -38.18 -13.52
C GLU A 35 40.56 -37.14 -12.74
N GLN A 36 39.41 -37.54 -12.19
CA GLN A 36 38.63 -36.68 -11.29
C GLN A 36 39.44 -36.28 -10.05
N LEU A 37 40.12 -37.25 -9.41
CA LEU A 37 40.96 -36.99 -8.24
C LEU A 37 42.15 -36.09 -8.57
N GLN A 38 42.76 -36.28 -9.75
CA GLN A 38 43.90 -35.48 -10.17
C GLN A 38 43.52 -34.02 -10.45
N GLU A 39 42.37 -33.78 -11.07
CA GLU A 39 41.87 -32.41 -11.29
C GLU A 39 41.32 -31.79 -10.00
N LEU A 40 40.77 -32.57 -9.07
CA LEU A 40 40.39 -32.07 -7.74
C LEU A 40 41.62 -31.58 -6.95
N ASP A 41 42.71 -32.35 -6.97
CA ASP A 41 43.98 -31.99 -6.31
C ASP A 41 44.62 -30.77 -7.00
N ARG A 42 44.50 -30.65 -8.33
CA ARG A 42 44.94 -29.46 -9.07
C ARG A 42 44.13 -28.21 -8.69
N LEU A 43 42.81 -28.35 -8.55
CA LEU A 43 41.92 -27.28 -8.09
C LEU A 43 42.26 -26.88 -6.65
N GLU A 44 42.46 -27.85 -5.75
CA GLU A 44 42.85 -27.59 -4.36
C GLU A 44 44.19 -26.83 -4.29
N ARG A 45 45.20 -27.24 -5.07
CA ARG A 45 46.50 -26.55 -5.12
C ARG A 45 46.38 -25.12 -5.66
N THR A 46 45.54 -24.92 -6.67
CA THR A 46 45.31 -23.58 -7.25
C THR A 46 44.57 -22.68 -6.25
N LEU A 47 43.62 -23.22 -5.49
CA LEU A 47 42.90 -22.51 -4.44
C LEU A 47 43.79 -22.20 -3.21
N ARG A 48 44.73 -23.10 -2.86
CA ARG A 48 45.74 -22.86 -1.83
C ARG A 48 46.75 -21.79 -2.24
N GLN A 49 47.27 -21.84 -3.47
CA GLN A 49 48.19 -20.82 -3.99
C GLN A 49 47.55 -19.43 -4.07
N ASN A 50 46.25 -19.37 -4.36
CA ASN A 50 45.49 -18.12 -4.43
C ASN A 50 44.94 -17.65 -3.06
N GLY A 51 45.27 -18.36 -1.97
CA GLY A 51 44.99 -17.94 -0.59
C GLY A 51 43.54 -18.09 -0.13
N ILE A 52 42.73 -18.88 -0.82
CA ILE A 52 41.29 -19.06 -0.54
C ILE A 52 41.05 -20.19 0.48
N LEU A 53 41.92 -21.21 0.52
CA LEU A 53 41.88 -22.29 1.51
C LEU A 53 43.14 -22.21 2.40
N LEU A 54 42.95 -22.16 3.73
CA LEU A 54 44.06 -22.09 4.68
C LEU A 54 44.84 -23.41 4.72
N PRO A 55 46.17 -23.38 4.92
CA PRO A 55 46.98 -24.58 5.09
C PRO A 55 46.48 -25.38 6.30
N SER A 56 46.27 -26.69 6.12
CA SER A 56 45.82 -27.63 7.16
C SER A 56 46.91 -27.95 8.18
N ASN A 57 47.70 -26.95 8.62
CA ASN A 57 48.57 -27.12 9.78
C ASN A 57 47.84 -26.62 11.02
N TYR A 58 47.00 -27.54 11.48
CA TYR A 58 46.39 -27.59 12.80
C TYR A 58 47.51 -27.59 13.85
N ASN A 59 47.74 -26.45 14.52
CA ASN A 59 48.20 -26.46 15.89
C ASN A 59 47.75 -25.21 16.65
N ASN A 60 46.92 -25.50 17.64
CA ASN A 60 46.42 -24.67 18.73
C ASN A 60 47.36 -23.54 19.18
N SER A 61 47.08 -22.33 18.71
CA SER A 61 47.18 -21.09 19.49
C SER A 61 46.62 -19.94 18.66
N ASN A 62 45.72 -19.15 19.25
CA ASN A 62 45.12 -17.91 18.72
C ASN A 62 43.72 -18.04 18.11
N ILE A 63 42.77 -18.42 18.97
CA ILE A 63 41.31 -18.23 18.80
C ILE A 63 40.91 -16.72 18.76
N THR A 64 41.88 -15.80 18.77
CA THR A 64 41.67 -14.35 18.85
C THR A 64 41.53 -13.62 17.52
N GLU A 65 41.81 -14.24 16.37
CA GLU A 65 41.90 -13.52 15.08
C GLU A 65 40.68 -13.64 14.13
N ARG A 66 39.55 -14.22 14.56
CA ARG A 66 38.35 -14.35 13.70
C ARG A 66 37.04 -13.88 14.32
N ARG A 67 37.07 -12.76 15.04
CA ARG A 67 35.85 -12.08 15.49
C ARG A 67 35.80 -10.71 14.82
N GLY A 68 34.80 -10.50 13.95
CA GLY A 68 34.52 -9.17 13.40
C GLY A 68 34.26 -8.13 14.50
N PRO A 69 34.10 -6.85 14.15
CA PRO A 69 33.93 -5.78 15.14
C PRO A 69 32.75 -6.02 16.11
N PHE A 70 31.75 -6.80 15.64
CA PHE A 70 30.64 -7.29 16.43
C PHE A 70 30.60 -8.82 16.37
N TYR A 71 30.49 -9.46 17.52
CA TYR A 71 30.15 -10.88 17.61
C TYR A 71 29.16 -11.11 18.75
N ILE A 72 28.27 -12.07 18.54
CA ILE A 72 27.23 -12.42 19.51
C ILE A 72 27.74 -13.62 20.30
N VAL A 73 27.79 -13.49 21.63
CA VAL A 73 28.06 -14.61 22.53
C VAL A 73 26.75 -15.01 23.19
N TRP A 74 26.42 -16.28 23.09
CA TRP A 74 25.25 -16.84 23.76
C TRP A 74 25.62 -17.17 25.21
N LEU A 75 25.00 -16.48 26.16
CA LEU A 75 25.06 -16.87 27.57
C LEU A 75 23.96 -17.91 27.81
N PHE A 76 24.35 -19.05 28.36
CA PHE A 76 23.44 -20.15 28.74
C PHE A 76 22.51 -20.62 27.60
N ASP A 77 22.99 -20.61 26.35
CA ASP A 77 22.25 -20.97 25.12
C ASP A 77 20.91 -20.23 24.90
N HIS A 78 20.61 -19.19 25.68
CA HIS A 78 19.30 -18.53 25.67
C HIS A 78 19.38 -17.01 25.52
N ILE A 79 20.50 -16.39 25.89
CA ILE A 79 20.62 -14.92 25.84
C ILE A 79 21.75 -14.54 24.88
N PRO A 80 21.44 -13.99 23.69
CA PRO A 80 22.45 -13.45 22.80
C PRO A 80 22.93 -12.10 23.35
N VAL A 81 24.17 -12.06 23.82
CA VAL A 81 24.81 -10.82 24.26
C VAL A 81 25.74 -10.33 23.14
N PRO A 82 25.46 -9.18 22.50
CA PRO A 82 26.38 -8.59 21.54
C PRO A 82 27.58 -8.02 22.29
N ILE A 83 28.77 -8.55 22.01
CA ILE A 83 30.02 -8.06 22.59
C ILE A 83 30.81 -7.35 21.49
N VAL A 84 31.21 -6.11 21.79
CA VAL A 84 32.01 -5.28 20.89
C VAL A 84 33.48 -5.53 21.16
N ASN A 85 34.25 -5.90 20.13
CA ASN A 85 35.69 -6.09 20.26
C ASN A 85 36.42 -4.75 20.10
N PHE A 86 36.58 -4.02 21.21
CA PHE A 86 37.24 -2.73 21.22
C PHE A 86 38.70 -2.77 20.72
N VAL A 87 39.40 -3.91 20.85
CA VAL A 87 40.80 -4.07 20.42
C VAL A 87 40.90 -4.16 18.89
N PHE A 88 39.98 -4.90 18.25
CA PHE A 88 39.91 -5.00 16.79
C PHE A 88 39.51 -3.66 16.16
N ILE A 89 38.59 -2.93 16.80
CA ILE A 89 38.21 -1.57 16.39
C ILE A 89 39.43 -0.65 16.51
N TYR A 90 40.12 -0.63 17.65
CA TYR A 90 41.28 0.25 17.85
C TYR A 90 42.43 -0.03 16.86
N GLN A 91 42.69 -1.28 16.50
CA GLN A 91 43.76 -1.65 15.55
C GLN A 91 43.44 -1.34 14.08
N ASN A 92 42.15 -1.31 13.72
CA ASN A 92 41.70 -1.05 12.34
C ASN A 92 41.11 0.35 12.11
N VAL A 93 41.01 1.15 13.17
CA VAL A 93 40.61 2.57 13.15
C VAL A 93 41.82 3.39 12.71
N THR A 94 42.04 3.43 11.41
CA THR A 94 42.86 4.46 10.77
C THR A 94 41.95 5.65 10.42
N TRP A 95 42.47 6.88 10.52
CA TRP A 95 41.74 8.10 10.12
C TRP A 95 41.00 8.01 8.77
N PRO A 96 41.58 7.46 7.69
CA PRO A 96 40.85 7.26 6.43
C PRO A 96 39.65 6.30 6.57
N ASN A 97 39.80 5.19 7.29
CA ASN A 97 38.70 4.22 7.47
C ASN A 97 37.52 4.80 8.25
N ILE A 98 37.77 5.68 9.22
CA ILE A 98 36.70 6.38 9.96
C ILE A 98 35.93 7.30 9.00
N ILE A 99 36.66 8.06 8.17
CA ILE A 99 36.07 9.00 7.23
C ILE A 99 35.22 8.24 6.21
N ASP A 100 35.75 7.15 5.64
CA ASP A 100 35.03 6.30 4.69
C ASP A 100 33.80 5.66 5.32
N TRP A 101 33.90 5.19 6.57
CA TRP A 101 32.77 4.63 7.30
C TRP A 101 31.67 5.68 7.57
N ILE A 102 32.05 6.92 7.92
CA ILE A 102 31.10 8.03 8.10
C ILE A 102 30.42 8.35 6.78
N PHE A 103 31.17 8.48 5.68
CA PHE A 103 30.58 8.76 4.36
C PHE A 103 29.66 7.63 3.88
N ASN A 104 30.05 6.37 4.07
CA ASN A 104 29.20 5.22 3.73
C ASN A 104 27.94 5.18 4.58
N THR A 105 28.05 5.42 5.88
CA THR A 105 26.88 5.46 6.78
C THR A 105 25.94 6.61 6.42
N MET A 106 26.49 7.79 6.10
CA MET A 106 25.68 8.96 5.68
C MET A 106 25.01 8.73 4.33
N THR A 107 25.69 8.12 3.36
CA THR A 107 25.09 7.79 2.07
C THR A 107 24.02 6.70 2.20
N GLU A 108 24.22 5.69 3.04
CA GLU A 108 23.18 4.69 3.35
C GLU A 108 21.95 5.31 4.01
N LEU A 109 22.14 6.23 4.97
CA LEU A 109 21.04 6.97 5.58
C LEU A 109 20.27 7.82 4.57
N VAL A 110 20.98 8.56 3.70
CA VAL A 110 20.35 9.34 2.62
C VAL A 110 19.57 8.43 1.67
N MET A 111 20.13 7.28 1.29
CA MET A 111 19.46 6.30 0.45
C MET A 111 18.23 5.69 1.14
N MET A 112 18.30 5.43 2.45
CA MET A 112 17.17 4.96 3.24
C MET A 112 16.05 6.01 3.30
N ILE A 113 16.38 7.28 3.54
CA ILE A 113 15.42 8.40 3.52
C ILE A 113 14.74 8.50 2.15
N LEU A 114 15.52 8.43 1.06
CA LEU A 114 14.97 8.46 -0.30
C LEU A 114 14.04 7.27 -0.59
N ARG A 115 14.37 6.07 -0.08
CA ARG A 115 13.50 4.89 -0.21
C ARG A 115 12.18 5.09 0.55
N VAL A 116 12.24 5.58 1.79
CA VAL A 116 11.03 5.88 2.59
C VAL A 116 10.18 6.93 1.90
N LEU A 117 10.78 8.00 1.38
CA LEU A 117 10.07 9.06 0.68
C LEU A 117 9.40 8.56 -0.61
N ARG A 118 10.08 7.72 -1.39
CA ARG A 118 9.47 7.07 -2.56
C ARG A 118 8.32 6.17 -2.17
N PHE A 119 8.48 5.38 -1.10
CA PHE A 119 7.43 4.50 -0.60
C PHE A 119 6.20 5.29 -0.12
N THR A 120 6.38 6.36 0.66
CA THR A 120 5.26 7.20 1.11
C THR A 120 4.56 7.87 -0.06
N ALA A 121 5.30 8.37 -1.06
CA ALA A 121 4.71 8.94 -2.27
C ALA A 121 3.85 7.91 -3.03
N VAL A 122 4.29 6.65 -3.12
CA VAL A 122 3.52 5.56 -3.72
C VAL A 122 2.25 5.28 -2.91
N VAL A 123 2.35 5.14 -1.59
CA VAL A 123 1.19 4.88 -0.71
C VAL A 123 0.16 6.01 -0.81
N ILE A 124 0.60 7.26 -0.79
CA ILE A 124 -0.27 8.43 -0.95
C ILE A 124 -0.94 8.41 -2.32
N SER A 125 -0.19 8.12 -3.39
CA SER A 125 -0.72 8.06 -4.76
C SER A 125 -1.77 6.97 -4.92
N ILE A 126 -1.53 5.79 -4.36
CA ILE A 126 -2.47 4.66 -4.34
C ILE A 126 -3.74 5.04 -3.58
N THR A 127 -3.59 5.63 -2.39
CA THR A 127 -4.74 6.05 -1.56
C THR A 127 -5.60 7.08 -2.28
N PHE A 128 -4.97 8.07 -2.92
CA PHE A 128 -5.68 9.08 -3.69
C PHE A 128 -6.37 8.50 -4.93
N TYR A 129 -5.73 7.54 -5.60
CA TYR A 129 -6.33 6.81 -6.71
C TYR A 129 -7.58 6.03 -6.28
N PHE A 130 -7.49 5.21 -5.22
CA PHE A 130 -8.63 4.46 -4.71
C PHE A 130 -9.76 5.39 -4.23
N HIS A 131 -9.42 6.47 -3.52
CA HIS A 131 -10.41 7.47 -3.10
C HIS A 131 -11.17 8.05 -4.30
N LYS A 132 -10.47 8.37 -5.40
CA LYS A 132 -11.11 8.85 -6.63
C LYS A 132 -12.02 7.80 -7.26
N VAL A 133 -11.55 6.56 -7.39
CA VAL A 133 -12.35 5.47 -7.97
C VAL A 133 -13.62 5.25 -7.17
N ILE A 134 -13.50 5.15 -5.84
CA ILE A 134 -14.63 4.97 -4.92
C ILE A 134 -15.59 6.16 -4.99
N ARG A 135 -15.07 7.40 -5.02
CA ARG A 135 -15.92 8.60 -5.14
C ARG A 135 -16.68 8.62 -6.47
N THR A 136 -16.02 8.29 -7.58
CA THR A 136 -16.68 8.23 -8.89
C THR A 136 -17.78 7.16 -8.90
N PHE A 137 -17.50 5.98 -8.34
CA PHE A 137 -18.49 4.91 -8.16
C PHE A 137 -19.73 5.43 -7.38
N PHE A 138 -19.52 6.05 -6.21
CA PHE A 138 -20.65 6.58 -5.44
C PHE A 138 -21.44 7.68 -6.16
N ILE A 139 -20.77 8.58 -6.91
CA ILE A 139 -21.46 9.61 -7.69
C ILE A 139 -22.37 9.00 -8.76
N ILE A 140 -21.92 7.93 -9.43
CA ILE A 140 -22.75 7.25 -10.44
C ILE A 140 -23.93 6.55 -9.76
N CYS A 141 -23.68 5.88 -8.62
CA CYS A 141 -24.74 5.27 -7.81
C CYS A 141 -25.79 6.31 -7.35
N ASP A 142 -25.36 7.49 -6.90
CA ASP A 142 -26.25 8.59 -6.49
C ASP A 142 -27.16 9.02 -7.64
N ILE A 143 -26.58 9.24 -8.84
CA ILE A 143 -27.33 9.61 -10.04
C ILE A 143 -28.34 8.51 -10.44
N LEU A 144 -27.91 7.25 -10.44
CA LEU A 144 -28.71 6.12 -10.90
C LEU A 144 -29.87 5.79 -9.95
N THR A 145 -29.67 6.03 -8.66
CA THR A 145 -30.69 5.81 -7.63
C THR A 145 -31.55 7.04 -7.36
N PHE A 146 -31.31 8.14 -8.08
CA PHE A 146 -31.93 9.45 -7.85
C PHE A 146 -31.82 9.91 -6.38
N SER A 147 -30.72 9.53 -5.74
CA SER A 147 -30.44 9.82 -4.34
C SER A 147 -29.42 10.96 -4.22
N GLN A 148 -29.51 11.72 -3.13
CA GLN A 148 -28.45 12.67 -2.78
C GLN A 148 -27.22 11.98 -2.20
N ASN A 149 -27.41 10.83 -1.54
CA ASN A 149 -26.35 10.02 -0.96
C ASN A 149 -26.86 8.57 -0.82
N PHE A 150 -26.50 7.72 -1.77
CA PHE A 150 -26.88 6.32 -1.88
C PHE A 150 -26.66 5.54 -0.58
N MET A 151 -25.48 5.68 0.04
CA MET A 151 -25.16 4.99 1.31
C MET A 151 -26.01 5.49 2.46
N ARG A 152 -26.37 6.78 2.46
CA ARG A 152 -27.16 7.41 3.51
C ARG A 152 -28.60 6.92 3.48
N ASP A 153 -29.14 6.73 2.28
CA ASP A 153 -30.48 6.16 2.08
C ASP A 153 -30.53 4.69 2.49
N ALA A 154 -29.52 3.90 2.10
CA ALA A 154 -29.40 2.51 2.53
C ALA A 154 -29.32 2.40 4.05
N PHE A 155 -28.50 3.25 4.69
CA PHE A 155 -28.38 3.30 6.14
C PHE A 155 -29.72 3.67 6.80
N THR A 156 -30.35 4.74 6.32
CA THR A 156 -31.65 5.23 6.84
C THR A 156 -32.73 4.15 6.75
N PHE A 157 -32.78 3.39 5.65
CA PHE A 157 -33.71 2.28 5.48
C PHE A 157 -33.44 1.12 6.45
N VAL A 158 -32.17 0.75 6.68
CA VAL A 158 -31.80 -0.29 7.66
C VAL A 158 -32.29 0.09 9.05
N VAL A 159 -32.06 1.35 9.44
CA VAL A 159 -32.28 1.81 10.80
C VAL A 159 -33.65 2.44 11.05
N GLN A 160 -34.54 2.42 10.06
CA GLN A 160 -35.85 3.10 10.10
C GLN A 160 -36.73 2.75 11.32
N ASP A 161 -36.57 1.56 11.90
CA ASP A 161 -37.38 1.10 13.05
C ASP A 161 -36.83 1.58 14.40
N TYR A 162 -35.65 2.16 14.42
CA TYR A 162 -35.00 2.62 15.65
C TYR A 162 -35.36 4.07 15.95
N GLU A 163 -36.52 4.29 16.57
CA GLU A 163 -36.99 5.63 16.96
C GLU A 163 -35.99 6.41 17.81
N PHE A 164 -35.15 5.71 18.59
CA PHE A 164 -34.15 6.36 19.44
C PHE A 164 -33.09 7.13 18.62
N LEU A 165 -32.77 6.68 17.40
CA LEU A 165 -31.81 7.36 16.52
C LEU A 165 -32.44 8.64 15.96
N LEU A 166 -33.72 8.60 15.61
CA LEU A 166 -34.47 9.77 15.15
C LEU A 166 -34.57 10.82 16.26
N LYS A 167 -34.94 10.41 17.48
CA LYS A 167 -34.97 11.31 18.65
C LYS A 167 -33.60 11.94 18.94
N ARG A 168 -32.51 11.19 18.77
CA ARG A 168 -31.15 11.76 18.90
C ARG A 168 -30.82 12.75 17.78
N HIS A 169 -31.25 12.46 16.55
CA HIS A 169 -31.11 13.40 15.43
C HIS A 169 -31.84 14.72 15.71
N GLU A 170 -33.07 14.67 16.22
CA GLU A 170 -33.83 15.86 16.65
C GLU A 170 -33.08 16.67 17.70
N MET A 171 -32.49 16.01 18.70
CA MET A 171 -31.68 16.68 19.73
C MET A 171 -30.45 17.35 19.13
N ILE A 172 -29.77 16.71 18.17
CA ILE A 172 -28.62 17.31 17.46
C ILE A 172 -29.07 18.52 16.65
N TYR A 173 -30.22 18.43 15.96
CA TYR A 173 -30.79 19.54 15.20
C TYR A 173 -31.12 20.73 16.09
N LYS A 174 -31.73 20.48 17.26
CA LYS A 174 -32.00 21.53 18.28
C LYS A 174 -30.74 22.22 18.78
N HIS A 175 -29.63 21.48 18.90
CA HIS A 175 -28.33 22.02 19.28
C HIS A 175 -27.50 22.50 18.08
N LYS A 176 -28.15 22.90 16.97
CA LYS A 176 -27.50 23.48 15.78
C LYS A 176 -26.42 22.58 15.15
N GLY A 177 -26.58 21.27 15.24
CA GLY A 177 -25.63 20.31 14.69
C GLY A 177 -24.43 19.99 15.58
N ASP A 178 -24.43 20.43 16.85
CA ASP A 178 -23.38 20.01 17.79
C ASP A 178 -23.56 18.52 18.15
N HIS A 179 -22.61 17.69 17.71
CA HIS A 179 -22.59 16.26 18.02
C HIS A 179 -22.16 15.95 19.46
N LEU A 180 -21.52 16.91 20.12
CA LEU A 180 -20.98 16.82 21.48
C LEU A 180 -21.80 17.63 22.49
N TYR A 181 -23.04 18.01 22.14
CA TYR A 181 -23.94 18.78 23.00
C TYR A 181 -24.05 18.22 24.43
N PHE A 182 -23.94 16.90 24.59
CA PHE A 182 -24.04 16.22 25.87
C PHE A 182 -22.92 16.56 26.86
N LEU A 183 -21.74 17.01 26.39
CA LEU A 183 -20.63 17.42 27.25
C LEU A 183 -20.95 18.70 28.03
N GLN A 184 -21.89 19.53 27.55
CA GLN A 184 -22.32 20.75 28.23
C GLN A 184 -23.20 20.45 29.45
N TYR A 185 -23.88 19.29 29.46
CA TYR A 185 -24.81 18.89 30.51
C TYR A 185 -24.21 17.90 31.51
N GLU A 186 -23.25 17.07 31.07
CA GLU A 186 -22.55 16.09 31.92
C GLU A 186 -21.02 16.16 31.67
N PRO A 187 -20.28 17.05 32.37
CA PRO A 187 -18.84 17.20 32.15
C PRO A 187 -18.01 16.01 32.66
N ASP A 188 -18.51 15.26 33.65
CA ASP A 188 -17.77 14.17 34.33
C ASP A 188 -17.99 12.77 33.68
N LEU A 189 -18.11 12.73 32.36
CA LEU A 189 -18.31 11.49 31.61
C LEU A 189 -16.99 10.72 31.42
N SER A 190 -17.05 9.39 31.57
CA SER A 190 -15.90 8.54 31.21
C SER A 190 -15.59 8.62 29.72
N SER A 191 -14.31 8.57 29.35
CA SER A 191 -13.86 8.67 27.94
C SER A 191 -14.54 7.63 27.03
N TRP A 192 -14.84 6.44 27.55
CA TRP A 192 -15.60 5.42 26.83
C TRP A 192 -17.05 5.83 26.54
N ARG A 193 -17.73 6.44 27.51
CA ARG A 193 -19.11 6.90 27.34
C ARG A 193 -19.17 8.09 26.38
N ILE A 194 -18.15 8.96 26.39
CA ILE A 194 -18.00 10.05 25.41
C ILE A 194 -17.85 9.48 24.00
N LEU A 195 -16.92 8.54 23.81
CA LEU A 195 -16.69 7.90 22.50
C LEU A 195 -17.95 7.22 22.00
N PHE A 196 -18.58 6.37 22.81
CA PHE A 196 -19.79 5.65 22.43
C PHE A 196 -20.97 6.58 22.09
N THR A 197 -21.21 7.60 22.92
CA THR A 197 -22.28 8.58 22.68
C THR A 197 -22.01 9.41 21.44
N SER A 198 -20.77 9.84 21.23
CA SER A 198 -20.35 10.56 20.03
C SER A 198 -20.53 9.71 18.77
N THR A 199 -20.16 8.42 18.81
CA THR A 199 -20.39 7.50 17.68
C THR A 199 -21.88 7.36 17.36
N ILE A 200 -22.74 7.17 18.36
CA ILE A 200 -24.19 7.08 18.12
C ILE A 200 -24.75 8.41 17.59
N ASN A 201 -24.27 9.54 18.10
CA ASN A 201 -24.70 10.86 17.61
C ASN A 201 -24.27 11.09 16.15
N LEU A 202 -23.06 10.65 15.81
CA LEU A 202 -22.56 10.67 14.43
C LEU A 202 -23.44 9.80 13.53
N LEU A 203 -23.75 8.57 13.93
CA LEU A 203 -24.66 7.68 13.19
C LEU A 203 -26.06 8.29 13.05
N SER A 204 -26.59 8.88 14.11
CA SER A 204 -27.90 9.55 14.10
C SER A 204 -27.90 10.74 13.14
N SER A 205 -26.80 11.50 13.06
CA SER A 205 -26.66 12.62 12.11
C SER A 205 -26.63 12.21 10.65
N MET A 206 -26.33 10.94 10.36
CA MET A 206 -26.35 10.39 9.01
C MET A 206 -27.77 10.03 8.54
N LEU A 207 -28.82 10.19 9.34
CA LEU A 207 -30.19 9.94 8.87
C LEU A 207 -30.62 10.97 7.81
N VAL A 208 -31.40 10.53 6.83
CA VAL A 208 -32.09 11.44 5.90
C VAL A 208 -33.44 11.82 6.49
N THR A 209 -33.53 13.05 6.99
CA THR A 209 -34.73 13.58 7.64
C THR A 209 -35.11 14.94 7.09
N ASP A 210 -36.40 15.24 7.13
CA ASP A 210 -36.93 16.59 6.99
C ASP A 210 -37.38 17.07 8.37
N CYS A 211 -36.83 18.21 8.81
CA CYS A 211 -37.05 18.74 10.15
C CYS A 211 -37.76 20.08 10.04
N THR A 212 -38.93 20.20 10.68
CA THR A 212 -39.69 21.44 10.66
C THR A 212 -39.16 22.42 11.73
N SER A 213 -38.92 23.66 11.31
CA SER A 213 -38.38 24.74 12.17
C SER A 213 -39.41 25.37 13.12
N ASN A 214 -40.58 24.75 13.29
CA ASN A 214 -41.68 25.31 14.08
C ASN A 214 -41.50 25.07 15.60
N GLY A 215 -40.34 25.40 16.14
CA GLY A 215 -40.05 25.44 17.59
C GLY A 215 -39.95 24.09 18.31
N GLU A 216 -40.64 23.05 17.84
CA GLU A 216 -40.61 21.71 18.46
C GLU A 216 -39.48 20.81 17.92
N GLY A 217 -38.88 21.17 16.77
CA GLY A 217 -37.76 20.45 16.16
C GLY A 217 -38.08 18.97 15.91
N LYS A 218 -39.29 18.68 15.42
CA LYS A 218 -39.71 17.33 15.03
C LYS A 218 -39.12 17.02 13.66
N CYS A 219 -38.45 15.88 13.57
CA CYS A 219 -37.82 15.40 12.35
C CYS A 219 -38.54 14.13 11.90
N GLU A 220 -38.90 14.07 10.62
CA GLU A 220 -39.46 12.88 10.00
C GLU A 220 -38.47 12.29 9.00
N LEU A 221 -38.44 10.96 8.89
CA LEU A 221 -37.59 10.28 7.92
C LEU A 221 -38.12 10.54 6.51
N VAL A 222 -37.24 10.95 5.60
CA VAL A 222 -37.60 11.10 4.19
C VAL A 222 -37.70 9.72 3.57
N LYS A 223 -38.91 9.33 3.16
CA LYS A 223 -39.21 8.01 2.57
C LYS A 223 -39.37 8.04 1.06
N ASP A 224 -39.19 9.19 0.40
CA ASP A 224 -39.38 9.36 -1.05
C ASP A 224 -38.25 8.78 -1.92
N ASN A 225 -37.38 7.94 -1.35
CA ASN A 225 -36.21 7.39 -2.01
C ASN A 225 -36.49 6.02 -2.63
N LEU A 226 -35.71 5.65 -3.65
CA LEU A 226 -35.91 4.42 -4.43
C LEU A 226 -35.94 3.15 -3.57
N ILE A 227 -35.14 3.09 -2.50
CA ILE A 227 -35.07 1.94 -1.60
C ILE A 227 -36.40 1.68 -0.86
N PHE A 228 -37.10 2.74 -0.43
CA PHE A 228 -38.40 2.61 0.22
C PHE A 228 -39.47 2.16 -0.78
N LYS A 229 -39.43 2.68 -2.02
CA LYS A 229 -40.32 2.23 -3.11
C LYS A 229 -40.13 0.75 -3.43
N PHE A 230 -38.90 0.23 -3.43
CA PHE A 230 -38.67 -1.21 -3.59
C PHE A 230 -39.29 -2.01 -2.45
N SER A 231 -39.14 -1.55 -1.20
CA SER A 231 -39.77 -2.19 -0.04
C SER A 231 -41.29 -2.22 -0.15
N GLU A 232 -41.92 -1.12 -0.60
CA GLU A 232 -43.38 -1.05 -0.81
C GLU A 232 -43.85 -2.04 -1.88
N VAL A 233 -43.12 -2.16 -2.99
CA VAL A 233 -43.40 -3.15 -4.03
C VAL A 233 -43.30 -4.57 -3.47
N PHE A 234 -42.28 -4.87 -2.66
CA PHE A 234 -42.15 -6.18 -2.03
C PHE A 234 -43.31 -6.49 -1.09
N LEU A 235 -43.71 -5.54 -0.25
CA LEU A 235 -44.85 -5.69 0.65
C LEU A 235 -46.16 -5.89 -0.11
N LYS A 236 -46.32 -5.26 -1.28
CA LYS A 236 -47.50 -5.43 -2.13
C LYS A 236 -47.64 -6.86 -2.67
N TYR A 237 -46.54 -7.49 -3.08
CA TYR A 237 -46.57 -8.85 -3.63
C TYR A 237 -46.41 -9.95 -2.57
N TYR A 238 -45.75 -9.65 -1.46
CA TYR A 238 -45.48 -10.58 -0.36
C TYR A 238 -45.84 -9.94 0.99
N PRO A 239 -47.13 -9.79 1.32
CA PRO A 239 -47.57 -9.08 2.52
C PRO A 239 -47.17 -9.77 3.84
N ASN A 240 -46.95 -11.09 3.82
CA ASN A 240 -46.59 -11.88 5.00
C ASN A 240 -45.08 -12.10 5.16
N ILE A 241 -44.25 -11.36 4.44
CA ILE A 241 -42.80 -11.49 4.55
C ILE A 241 -42.30 -10.97 5.90
N SER A 242 -41.32 -11.64 6.50
CA SER A 242 -40.74 -11.14 7.76
C SER A 242 -39.97 -9.84 7.51
N MET A 243 -40.03 -8.91 8.46
CA MET A 243 -39.45 -7.57 8.31
C MET A 243 -37.94 -7.59 8.09
N TRP A 244 -37.23 -8.52 8.74
CA TRP A 244 -35.80 -8.72 8.52
C TRP A 244 -35.51 -9.19 7.09
N LEU A 245 -36.28 -10.17 6.59
CA LEU A 245 -36.10 -10.69 5.23
C LEU A 245 -36.44 -9.64 4.18
N LEU A 246 -37.49 -8.85 4.41
CA LEU A 246 -37.84 -7.70 3.56
C LEU A 246 -36.69 -6.72 3.45
N LYS A 247 -36.09 -6.32 4.58
CA LYS A 247 -34.96 -5.40 4.59
C LYS A 247 -33.78 -5.97 3.83
N LEU A 248 -33.43 -7.22 4.10
CA LEU A 248 -32.31 -7.89 3.45
C LEU A 248 -32.50 -7.98 1.93
N LEU A 249 -33.67 -8.42 1.47
CA LEU A 249 -33.97 -8.51 0.04
C LEU A 249 -33.97 -7.14 -0.64
N THR A 250 -34.60 -6.15 0.00
CA THR A 250 -34.65 -4.77 -0.52
C THR A 250 -33.25 -4.20 -0.67
N ILE A 251 -32.38 -4.39 0.32
CA ILE A 251 -30.98 -3.93 0.29
C ILE A 251 -30.21 -4.65 -0.81
N ILE A 252 -30.31 -5.98 -0.90
CA ILE A 252 -29.62 -6.75 -1.95
C ILE A 252 -30.01 -6.25 -3.33
N ILE A 253 -31.30 -6.05 -3.58
CA ILE A 253 -31.79 -5.58 -4.88
C ILE A 253 -31.37 -4.15 -5.14
N PHE A 254 -31.43 -3.27 -4.12
CA PHE A 254 -30.99 -1.89 -4.23
C PHE A 254 -29.50 -1.79 -4.59
N PHE A 255 -28.63 -2.54 -3.90
CA PHE A 255 -27.20 -2.58 -4.21
C PHE A 255 -26.91 -3.25 -5.54
N THR A 256 -27.62 -4.32 -5.89
CA THR A 256 -27.42 -5.01 -7.19
C THR A 256 -27.84 -4.11 -8.34
N TYR A 257 -28.96 -3.39 -8.21
CA TYR A 257 -29.42 -2.39 -9.18
C TYR A 257 -28.36 -1.29 -9.37
N ALA A 258 -27.81 -0.76 -8.28
CA ALA A 258 -26.75 0.24 -8.33
C ALA A 258 -25.48 -0.31 -9.01
N LEU A 259 -25.02 -1.50 -8.64
CA LEU A 259 -23.82 -2.13 -9.20
C LEU A 259 -23.91 -2.42 -10.69
N ILE A 260 -25.06 -2.96 -11.15
CA ILE A 260 -25.29 -3.23 -12.58
C ILE A 260 -25.34 -1.91 -13.35
N GLY A 261 -26.04 -0.91 -12.80
CA GLY A 261 -26.10 0.43 -13.36
C GLY A 261 -24.72 1.07 -13.51
N ASP A 262 -23.90 1.00 -12.47
CA ASP A 262 -22.52 1.48 -12.48
C ASP A 262 -21.66 0.76 -13.51
N PHE A 263 -21.79 -0.57 -13.63
CA PHE A 263 -21.06 -1.32 -14.65
C PHE A 263 -21.41 -0.84 -16.06
N ILE A 264 -22.70 -0.63 -16.36
CA ILE A 264 -23.14 -0.12 -17.67
C ILE A 264 -22.61 1.31 -17.89
N CYS A 265 -22.76 2.20 -16.90
CA CYS A 265 -22.27 3.58 -16.98
C CYS A 265 -20.76 3.65 -17.20
N LEU A 266 -19.98 2.84 -16.48
CA LEU A 266 -18.52 2.78 -16.64
C LEU A 266 -18.12 2.30 -18.05
N ASN A 267 -18.82 1.32 -18.61
CA ASN A 267 -18.59 0.89 -19.99
C ASN A 267 -18.87 2.01 -21.00
N ILE A 268 -19.97 2.75 -20.82
CA ILE A 268 -20.30 3.91 -21.68
C ILE A 268 -19.25 5.01 -21.54
N VAL A 269 -18.86 5.36 -20.31
CA VAL A 269 -17.82 6.37 -20.05
C VAL A 269 -16.49 5.94 -20.65
N MET A 270 -16.13 4.67 -20.56
CA MET A 270 -14.91 4.14 -21.16
C MET A 270 -14.97 4.20 -22.69
N LEU A 271 -16.10 3.86 -23.30
CA LEU A 271 -16.31 3.97 -24.76
C LEU A 271 -16.19 5.43 -25.23
N VAL A 272 -16.84 6.37 -24.53
CA VAL A 272 -16.77 7.80 -24.84
C VAL A 272 -15.36 8.32 -24.63
N GLY A 273 -14.72 7.98 -23.50
CA GLY A 273 -13.36 8.36 -23.17
C GLY A 273 -12.35 7.88 -24.20
N TYR A 274 -12.48 6.63 -24.66
CA TYR A 274 -11.65 6.09 -25.73
C TYR A 274 -11.83 6.85 -27.05
N ASN A 275 -13.07 7.14 -27.44
CA ASN A 275 -13.36 7.91 -28.66
C ASN A 275 -12.82 9.35 -28.59
N VAL A 276 -12.96 10.01 -27.43
CA VAL A 276 -12.40 11.35 -27.20
C VAL A 276 -10.88 11.31 -27.25
N HIS A 277 -10.25 10.35 -26.57
CA HIS A 277 -8.79 10.20 -26.57
C HIS A 277 -8.26 9.95 -27.99
N TYR A 278 -8.90 9.08 -28.76
CA TYR A 278 -8.56 8.81 -30.16
C TYR A 278 -8.64 10.08 -31.03
N ARG A 279 -9.66 10.92 -30.82
CA ARG A 279 -9.76 12.22 -31.51
C ARG A 279 -8.65 13.17 -31.08
N ILE A 280 -8.32 13.24 -29.79
CA ILE A 280 -7.25 14.11 -29.28
C ILE A 280 -5.90 13.73 -29.87
N GLU A 281 -5.55 12.44 -29.91
CA GLU A 281 -4.29 11.98 -30.52
C GLU A 281 -4.23 12.31 -32.02
N LYS A 282 -5.34 12.20 -32.75
CA LYS A 282 -5.41 12.66 -34.15
C LYS A 282 -5.15 14.16 -34.28
N TYR A 283 -5.79 14.99 -33.46
CA TYR A 283 -5.58 16.44 -33.50
C TYR A 283 -4.13 16.80 -33.13
N LYS A 284 -3.56 16.14 -32.13
CA LYS A 284 -2.15 16.31 -31.75
C LYS A 284 -1.20 15.99 -32.90
N GLN A 285 -1.46 14.92 -33.66
CA GLN A 285 -0.68 14.60 -34.85
C GLN A 285 -0.79 15.69 -35.91
N VAL A 286 -2.01 16.18 -36.19
CA VAL A 286 -2.23 17.29 -37.15
C VAL A 286 -1.49 18.55 -36.71
N PHE A 287 -1.59 18.95 -35.44
CA PHE A 287 -0.87 20.11 -34.89
C PHE A 287 0.65 19.94 -34.94
N SER A 288 1.16 18.75 -34.63
CA SER A 288 2.60 18.46 -34.72
C SER A 288 3.10 18.54 -36.16
N SER A 289 2.33 18.03 -37.12
CA SER A 289 2.64 18.12 -38.55
C SER A 289 2.59 19.57 -39.04
N LEU A 290 1.59 20.36 -38.63
CA LEU A 290 1.48 21.78 -38.98
C LEU A 290 2.65 22.59 -38.42
N LYS A 291 3.03 22.35 -37.16
CA LYS A 291 4.21 22.96 -36.54
C LYS A 291 5.48 22.68 -37.35
N ASN A 292 5.69 21.43 -37.77
CA ASN A 292 6.85 21.06 -38.59
C ASN A 292 6.82 21.74 -39.97
N ILE A 293 5.66 21.84 -40.63
CA ILE A 293 5.54 22.52 -41.92
C ILE A 293 5.85 24.02 -41.79
N ILE A 294 5.28 24.68 -40.78
CA ILE A 294 5.54 26.11 -40.52
C ILE A 294 7.03 26.32 -40.24
N TRP A 295 7.63 25.49 -39.37
CA TRP A 295 9.04 25.61 -39.01
C TRP A 295 9.96 25.43 -40.21
N THR A 296 9.73 24.40 -41.02
CA THR A 296 10.51 24.13 -42.24
C THR A 296 10.34 25.21 -43.30
N THR A 297 9.15 25.80 -43.43
CA THR A 297 8.88 26.86 -44.41
C THR A 297 9.51 28.18 -44.00
N ILE A 298 9.47 28.54 -42.71
CA ILE A 298 10.15 29.72 -42.17
C ILE A 298 11.67 29.58 -42.32
N PHE A 299 12.24 28.43 -41.95
CA PHE A 299 13.69 28.21 -42.07
C PHE A 299 14.18 28.28 -43.53
N ARG A 300 13.35 27.82 -44.48
CA ARG A 300 13.67 27.83 -45.91
C ARG A 300 13.51 29.21 -46.57
N LEU A 301 12.76 30.12 -45.95
CA LEU A 301 12.62 31.51 -46.38
C LEU A 301 13.71 32.43 -45.81
N MET A 302 14.43 31.97 -44.79
CA MET A 302 15.47 32.74 -44.09
C MET A 302 16.90 32.44 -44.61
N ILE A 303 17.05 31.41 -45.45
CA ILE A 303 18.26 31.06 -46.22
C ILE A 303 18.07 31.57 -47.63
#